data_AF-A0AAV4WTF1-F1
#
_entry.id   AF-A0AAV4WTF1-F1
#
_cell.length_a   1.000
_cell.length_b   1.000
_cell.length_c   1.000
_cell.angle_alpha   90.00
_cell.angle_beta   90.00
_cell.angle_gamma   90.00
#
_symmetry.space_group_name_H-M   'P 1'
#
loop_
_entity.id
_entity.type
_entity.pdbx_description
1 polymer ?
#
loop_
_entity_poly.entity_id
_entity_poly.type
_entity_poly.pdbx_seq_one_letter_code
_entity_poly.pdbx_strand_id
1 'polypeptide(L)'
;MTVLMPSWYYEKKDIKHSPSVLDGINFERESRYRREGARFIINVGTKMGLRYDTMATGVVYFHRFYMFHSFKTFPRYVTACCCLFLLGK
;
A
#
# COMPACT_ATOMS: atom_id res chain seq x y z
N MET A 1 -10.56 -9.83 -25.35
CA MET A 1 -9.49 -9.73 -24.33
C MET A 1 -10.15 -9.98 -22.97
N THR A 2 -10.06 -11.20 -22.45
CA THR A 2 -10.53 -11.51 -21.10
C THR A 2 -9.63 -10.75 -20.13
N VAL A 3 -10.20 -9.77 -19.43
CA VAL A 3 -9.53 -9.13 -18.30
C VAL A 3 -9.46 -10.20 -17.21
N LEU A 4 -8.36 -10.96 -17.16
CA LEU A 4 -8.06 -11.78 -16.00
C LEU A 4 -7.99 -10.82 -14.81
N MET A 5 -8.91 -10.97 -13.86
CA MET A 5 -8.86 -10.19 -12.62
C MET A 5 -7.45 -10.34 -12.04
N PRO A 6 -6.73 -9.24 -11.78
CA PRO A 6 -5.37 -9.34 -11.25
C PRO A 6 -5.40 -10.14 -9.95
N SER A 7 -4.64 -11.23 -9.92
CA SER A 7 -4.44 -12.00 -8.69
C SER A 7 -3.69 -11.12 -7.69
N TRP A 8 -4.27 -10.90 -6.52
CA TRP A 8 -3.66 -10.14 -5.42
C TRP A 8 -2.76 -10.98 -4.53
N TYR A 9 -2.50 -12.22 -4.94
CA TYR A 9 -1.63 -13.17 -4.25
C TYR A 9 -0.34 -13.30 -5.04
N TYR A 10 0.77 -13.08 -4.37
CA TYR A 10 2.10 -13.01 -4.95
C TYR A 10 3.03 -14.01 -4.29
N GLU A 11 3.92 -14.62 -5.05
CA GLU A 11 4.99 -15.43 -4.47
C GLU A 11 6.05 -14.54 -3.82
N LYS A 12 6.85 -15.10 -2.91
CA LYS A 12 7.96 -14.38 -2.27
C LYS A 12 8.93 -13.78 -3.30
N LYS A 13 9.10 -14.42 -4.46
CA LYS A 13 9.96 -13.93 -5.54
C LYS A 13 9.39 -12.65 -6.18
N ASP A 14 8.08 -12.56 -6.33
CA ASP A 14 7.43 -11.40 -6.96
C ASP A 14 7.48 -10.18 -6.03
N ILE A 15 7.32 -10.40 -4.72
CA ILE A 15 7.44 -9.34 -3.71
C ILE A 15 8.88 -8.79 -3.66
N LYS A 16 9.89 -9.64 -3.91
CA LYS A 16 11.30 -9.21 -4.02
C LYS A 16 11.61 -8.45 -5.31
N HIS A 17 10.79 -8.57 -6.34
CA HIS A 17 10.92 -7.85 -7.61
C HIS A 17 9.77 -6.84 -7.79
N SER A 18 9.42 -6.15 -6.72
CA SER A 18 8.39 -5.12 -6.76
C SER A 18 8.80 -3.96 -7.69
N PRO A 19 7.84 -3.14 -8.18
CA PRO A 19 8.15 -1.91 -8.93
C PRO A 19 9.10 -0.96 -8.17
N SER A 20 9.03 -0.94 -6.84
CA SER A 20 9.93 -0.11 -6.03
C SER A 20 11.36 -0.66 -6.03
N VAL A 21 11.53 -1.98 -5.95
CA VAL A 21 12.85 -2.62 -6.04
C VAL A 21 13.47 -2.41 -7.42
N LEU A 22 12.69 -2.57 -8.48
CA LEU A 22 13.14 -2.35 -9.85
C LEU A 22 13.55 -0.89 -10.11
N ASP A 23 13.00 0.06 -9.36
CA ASP A 23 13.31 1.49 -9.42
C ASP A 23 14.44 1.91 -8.42
N GLY A 24 15.13 0.92 -7.84
CA GLY A 24 16.34 1.12 -7.03
C GLY A 24 16.11 1.26 -5.52
N ILE A 25 14.90 1.02 -5.02
CA ILE A 25 14.64 0.99 -3.57
C ILE A 25 14.95 -0.41 -3.04
N ASN A 26 15.97 -0.54 -2.18
CA ASN A 26 16.27 -1.83 -1.55
C ASN A 26 15.03 -2.41 -0.83
N PHE A 27 14.85 -3.73 -0.92
CA PHE A 27 13.75 -4.49 -0.33
C PHE A 27 13.51 -4.18 1.16
N GLU A 28 14.57 -4.06 1.96
CA GLU A 28 14.44 -3.71 3.39
C GLU A 28 13.83 -2.32 3.60
N ARG A 29 14.20 -1.37 2.73
CA ARG A 29 13.69 0.00 2.75
C ARG A 29 12.23 0.03 2.32
N GLU A 30 11.88 -0.73 1.28
CA GLU A 30 10.48 -0.89 0.86
C GLU A 30 9.63 -1.51 1.97
N SER A 31 10.12 -2.59 2.60
CA SER A 31 9.43 -3.25 3.73
C SER A 31 9.22 -2.29 4.90
N ARG A 32 10.20 -1.43 5.20
CA ARG A 32 10.04 -0.35 6.19
C ARG A 32 8.96 0.65 5.76
N TYR A 33 8.97 1.10 4.51
CA TYR A 33 7.95 2.03 3.99
C TYR A 33 6.54 1.45 4.03
N ARG A 34 6.39 0.16 3.75
CA ARG A 34 5.11 -0.54 3.87
C ARG A 34 4.59 -0.53 5.30
N ARG A 35 5.45 -0.85 6.28
CA ARG A 35 5.11 -0.80 7.72
C ARG A 35 4.77 0.60 8.20
N GLU A 36 5.57 1.60 7.81
CA GLU A 36 5.34 3.00 8.18
C GLU A 36 4.02 3.53 7.60
N GLY A 37 3.72 3.22 6.33
CA GLY A 37 2.48 3.60 5.68
C GLY A 37 1.26 2.97 6.34
N ALA A 38 1.30 1.67 6.63
CA ALA A 38 0.21 0.98 7.34
C ALA A 38 -0.03 1.56 8.73
N ARG A 39 1.02 1.83 9.51
CA ARG A 39 0.91 2.49 10.82
C ARG A 39 0.31 3.89 10.71
N PHE A 40 0.71 4.64 9.69
CA PHE A 40 0.17 5.97 9.44
C PHE A 40 -1.34 5.92 9.15
N ILE A 41 -1.79 4.99 8.31
CA ILE A 41 -3.22 4.78 8.00
C ILE A 41 -4.02 4.52 9.28
N ILE A 42 -3.55 3.60 10.13
CA ILE A 42 -4.23 3.25 11.38
C ILE A 42 -4.27 4.45 12.34
N ASN A 43 -3.15 5.16 12.50
CA ASN A 43 -3.07 6.30 13.41
C ASN A 43 -3.99 7.45 12.97
N VAL A 44 -4.01 7.78 11.67
CA VAL A 44 -4.86 8.84 11.13
C VAL A 44 -6.32 8.42 11.17
N GLY A 45 -6.65 7.19 10.74
CA GLY A 45 -8.02 6.68 10.76
C GLY A 45 -8.61 6.63 12.17
N THR A 46 -7.79 6.27 13.17
CA THR A 46 -8.20 6.27 14.59
C THR A 46 -8.51 7.69 15.06
N LYS A 47 -7.67 8.67 14.71
CA LYS A 47 -7.92 10.09 15.02
C LYS A 47 -9.16 10.64 14.31
N MET A 48 -9.50 10.11 13.15
CA MET A 48 -10.73 10.44 12.40
C MET A 48 -11.97 9.69 12.91
N GLY A 49 -11.84 8.79 13.90
CA GLY A 49 -12.96 8.01 14.40
C GLY A 49 -13.46 6.91 13.44
N LEU A 50 -12.62 6.48 12.49
CA LEU A 50 -12.98 5.42 11.54
C LEU A 50 -13.00 4.06 12.23
N ARG A 51 -13.89 3.18 11.76
CA ARG A 51 -13.94 1.79 12.21
C ARG A 51 -12.68 1.03 11.76
N TYR A 52 -12.29 0.02 12.54
CA TYR A 52 -11.07 -0.74 12.29
C TYR A 52 -11.09 -1.50 10.95
N ASP A 53 -12.25 -2.02 10.54
CA ASP A 53 -12.45 -2.68 9.24
C ASP A 53 -12.22 -1.71 8.07
N THR A 54 -12.65 -0.45 8.19
CA THR A 54 -12.33 0.60 7.23
C THR A 54 -10.81 0.82 7.13
N MET A 55 -10.13 0.98 8.27
CA MET A 55 -8.67 1.17 8.28
C MET A 55 -7.92 -0.04 7.72
N ALA A 56 -8.33 -1.26 8.07
CA ALA A 56 -7.75 -2.50 7.56
C ALA A 56 -7.88 -2.60 6.03
N THR A 57 -9.03 -2.21 5.49
CA THR A 57 -9.24 -2.13 4.03
C THR A 57 -8.30 -1.11 3.38
N GLY A 58 -8.04 0.02 4.05
CA GLY A 58 -7.09 1.04 3.58
C GLY A 58 -5.66 0.54 3.52
N VAL A 59 -5.25 -0.22 4.53
CA VAL A 59 -3.93 -0.88 4.53
C VAL A 59 -3.83 -1.87 3.38
N VAL A 60 -4.87 -2.65 3.09
CA VAL A 60 -4.87 -3.59 1.95
C VAL A 60 -4.73 -2.85 0.62
N TYR A 61 -5.50 -1.78 0.40
CA TYR A 61 -5.40 -0.96 -0.81
C TYR A 61 -4.01 -0.34 -0.96
N PHE A 62 -3.44 0.15 0.13
CA PHE A 62 -2.09 0.67 0.15
C PHE A 62 -1.05 -0.39 -0.26
N HIS A 63 -1.12 -1.61 0.30
CA HIS A 63 -0.20 -2.69 -0.09
C HIS A 63 -0.33 -3.07 -1.56
N ARG A 64 -1.57 -3.20 -2.04
CA ARG A 64 -1.91 -3.52 -3.42
C ARG A 64 -1.43 -2.47 -4.40
N PHE A 65 -1.58 -1.19 -4.06
CA PHE A 65 -1.10 -0.07 -4.87
C PHE A 65 0.41 -0.17 -5.16
N TYR A 66 1.21 -0.47 -4.12
CA TYR A 66 2.66 -0.62 -4.27
C TYR A 66 3.11 -1.96 -4.87
N MET A 67 2.19 -2.83 -5.30
CA MET A 67 2.54 -3.93 -6.20
C MET A 67 2.54 -3.51 -7.67
N PHE A 68 1.97 -2.35 -8.00
CA PHE A 68 1.95 -1.77 -9.35
C PHE A 68 2.75 -0.47 -9.48
N HIS A 69 3.03 0.20 -8.37
CA HIS A 69 3.70 1.51 -8.36
C HIS A 69 4.92 1.56 -7.44
N SER A 70 5.84 2.48 -7.75
CA SER A 70 7.07 2.70 -6.96
C SER A 70 6.85 3.74 -5.85
N PHE A 71 7.45 3.50 -4.68
CA PHE A 71 7.55 4.50 -3.60
C PHE A 71 8.36 5.74 -3.95
N LYS A 72 9.17 5.70 -5.02
CA LYS A 72 9.91 6.86 -5.53
C LYS A 72 8.99 7.82 -6.28
N THR A 73 8.05 7.27 -7.05
CA THR A 73 7.06 8.04 -7.81
C THR A 73 5.94 8.55 -6.90
N PHE A 74 5.44 7.69 -6.01
CA PHE A 74 4.31 8.01 -5.14
C PHE A 74 4.74 7.97 -3.66
N PRO A 75 4.85 9.13 -2.99
CA PRO A 75 5.24 9.18 -1.59
C PRO A 75 4.24 8.48 -0.66
N ARG A 76 4.74 7.61 0.21
CA ARG A 76 3.93 6.74 1.09
C ARG A 76 2.83 7.45 1.89
N TYR A 77 3.11 8.62 2.47
CA TYR A 77 2.13 9.30 3.32
C TYR A 77 1.01 9.95 2.50
N VAL A 78 1.32 10.45 1.30
CA VAL A 78 0.32 11.02 0.40
C VAL A 78 -0.61 9.92 -0.09
N THR A 79 -0.06 8.81 -0.57
CA THR A 79 -0.84 7.63 -0.99
C THR A 79 -1.69 7.07 0.15
N ALA A 80 -1.15 7.01 1.37
CA ALA A 80 -1.89 6.56 2.54
C ALA A 80 -3.11 7.44 2.85
N CYS A 81 -2.96 8.77 2.77
CA CYS A 81 -4.10 9.70 2.87
C CYS A 81 -5.13 9.47 1.74
N CYS A 82 -4.68 9.25 0.51
CA CYS A 82 -5.58 8.94 -0.61
C CYS A 82 -6.38 7.64 -0.36
N CYS A 83 -5.75 6.60 0.18
CA CYS A 83 -6.43 5.36 0.56
C CYS A 83 -7.49 5.59 1.64
N LEU A 84 -7.18 6.38 2.67
CA LEU A 84 -8.16 6.74 3.70
C LEU A 84 -9.33 7.56 3.15
N PHE A 85 -9.03 8.55 2.30
CA PHE A 85 -10.05 9.39 1.66
C PHE A 85 -11.01 8.57 0.81
N LEU A 86 -10.50 7.58 0.06
CA LEU A 86 -11.33 6.68 -0.75
C LEU A 86 -12.32 5.88 0.11
N LEU A 87 -11.94 5.56 1.34
CA LEU A 87 -12.70 4.71 2.26
C LEU A 87 -13.61 5.48 3.22
N GLY A 88 -13.50 6.81 3.22
CA GLY A 88 -14.42 7.70 3.94
C GLY A 88 -15.70 8.02 3.16
N LYS A 89 -15.97 7.34 2.05
CA LYS A 89 -17.27 7.32 1.36
C LYS A 89 -18.13 6.20 1.92
#